data_AF-A0A4Y6ULA7-F1
#
_entry.id   AF-A0A4Y6ULA7-F1
#
_cell.length_a   1.000
_cell.length_b   1.000
_cell.length_c   1.000
_cell.angle_alpha   90.00
_cell.angle_beta   90.00
_cell.angle_gamma   90.00
#
_symmetry.space_group_name_H-M   'P 1'
#
loop_
_entity.id
_entity.type
_entity.pdbx_description
1 polymer ?
#
loop_
_entity_poly.entity_id
_entity_poly.type
_entity_poly.pdbx_seq_one_letter_code
_entity_poly.pdbx_strand_id
1 'polypeptide(L)'
;MSQAITRRSNAVSRPAYSAPSGDVADLIALKRDHFAVWKRDITPDRVRALRQQLAISERALAPADPEKIKSWLARLAPMVTNPPEPNGAILQIFCEVCSDIPDAAWTPESRLAWVRQPRRNGVAVGSFWPSPAELFNHLDTFGQKLRDEVAILKNLLAIAETPPEPEPTKLDAAEIARRKAVLAKLREELQAVDAEQDRKSAALRGSVREEKIAENPRKTNFSAGTEVPDMVG
;
A
#
# COMPACT_ATOMS: atom_id res chain seq x y z
N MET A 1 46.43 13.84 -46.08
CA MET A 1 46.57 13.84 -44.61
C MET A 1 45.28 14.44 -44.03
N SER A 2 44.29 13.60 -43.69
CA SER A 2 43.03 14.07 -43.09
C SER A 2 42.93 13.54 -41.67
N GLN A 3 43.01 14.44 -40.70
CA GLN A 3 42.84 14.12 -39.28
C GLN A 3 41.35 13.95 -38.99
N ALA A 4 40.95 12.76 -38.57
CA ALA A 4 39.62 12.51 -38.03
C ALA A 4 39.55 13.10 -36.62
N ILE A 5 38.70 14.11 -36.45
CA ILE A 5 38.37 14.69 -35.15
C ILE A 5 37.50 13.69 -34.40
N THR A 6 38.10 12.89 -33.54
CA THR A 6 37.38 12.04 -32.59
C THR A 6 36.70 12.93 -31.56
N ARG A 7 35.40 13.19 -31.77
CA ARG A 7 34.52 13.84 -30.81
C ARG A 7 34.38 12.92 -29.59
N ARG A 8 35.17 13.16 -28.54
CA ARG A 8 34.97 12.53 -27.23
C ARG A 8 33.61 12.98 -26.70
N SER A 9 32.62 12.10 -26.77
CA SER A 9 31.36 12.26 -26.04
C SER A 9 31.70 12.29 -24.55
N ASN A 10 31.57 13.45 -23.92
CA ASN A 10 31.60 13.57 -22.46
C ASN A 10 30.36 12.88 -21.91
N ALA A 11 30.46 11.58 -21.64
CA ALA A 11 29.46 10.88 -20.84
C ALA A 11 29.47 11.52 -19.45
N VAL A 12 28.50 12.39 -19.19
CA VAL A 12 28.26 12.94 -17.87
C VAL A 12 27.91 11.75 -16.97
N SER A 13 28.86 11.35 -16.13
CA SER A 13 28.66 10.31 -15.13
C SER A 13 27.51 10.73 -14.23
N ARG A 14 26.31 10.19 -14.47
CA ARG A 14 25.19 10.34 -13.55
C ARG A 14 25.66 9.81 -12.20
N PRO A 15 25.52 10.56 -11.10
CA PRO A 15 25.86 10.05 -9.78
C PRO A 15 25.04 8.79 -9.54
N ALA A 16 25.73 7.72 -9.15
CA ALA A 16 25.10 6.44 -8.87
C ALA A 16 24.05 6.62 -7.77
N TYR A 17 22.91 5.94 -7.91
CA TYR A 17 21.91 5.89 -6.86
C TYR A 17 22.54 5.44 -5.55
N SER A 18 22.31 6.21 -4.49
CA SER A 18 22.63 5.83 -3.11
C SER A 18 21.32 5.59 -2.39
N ALA A 19 21.23 4.44 -1.72
CA ALA A 19 20.11 4.16 -0.82
C ALA A 19 20.05 5.24 0.28
N PRO A 20 18.85 5.54 0.79
CA PRO A 20 18.69 6.39 1.97
C PRO A 20 19.54 5.89 3.13
N SER A 21 20.10 6.82 3.91
CA SER A 21 20.89 6.49 5.08
C SER A 21 20.53 7.40 6.27
N GLY A 22 20.88 6.93 7.48
CA GLY A 22 20.60 7.63 8.74
C GLY A 22 19.11 7.94 8.93
N ASP A 23 18.82 9.12 9.46
CA ASP A 23 17.46 9.59 9.76
C ASP A 23 16.46 9.45 8.61
N VAL A 24 16.89 9.61 7.35
CA VAL A 24 15.99 9.46 6.19
C VAL A 24 15.58 8.00 6.01
N ALA A 25 16.53 7.06 6.18
CA ALA A 25 16.23 5.64 6.13
C ALA A 25 15.26 5.22 7.24
N ASP A 26 15.44 5.76 8.45
CA ASP A 26 14.58 5.47 9.59
C ASP A 26 13.15 5.97 9.36
N LEU A 27 12.97 7.18 8.84
CA LEU A 27 11.65 7.73 8.51
C LEU A 27 10.94 6.92 7.41
N ILE A 28 11.69 6.47 6.40
CA ILE A 28 11.15 5.60 5.34
C ILE A 28 10.75 4.25 5.92
N ALA A 29 11.57 3.66 6.79
CA ALA A 29 11.28 2.39 7.45
C ALA A 29 10.01 2.49 8.30
N LEU A 30 9.89 3.53 9.14
CA LEU A 30 8.71 3.79 9.95
C LEU A 30 7.44 3.88 9.09
N LYS A 31 7.50 4.60 7.96
CA LYS A 31 6.36 4.69 7.04
C LYS A 31 6.04 3.38 6.34
N ARG A 32 7.06 2.63 5.92
CA ARG A 32 6.89 1.32 5.28
C ARG A 32 6.23 0.32 6.23
N ASP A 33 6.57 0.38 7.51
CA ASP A 33 6.00 -0.46 8.56
C ASP A 33 4.67 0.11 9.12
N HIS A 34 4.06 1.08 8.42
CA HIS A 34 2.78 1.70 8.74
C HIS A 34 2.72 2.43 10.10
N PHE A 35 3.86 2.82 10.67
CA PHE A 35 3.88 3.67 11.86
C PHE A 35 3.45 5.11 11.53
N ALA A 36 2.76 5.73 12.49
CA ALA A 36 2.38 7.13 12.39
C ALA A 36 3.63 8.02 12.49
N VAL A 37 3.84 8.86 11.48
CA VAL A 37 4.85 9.93 11.49
C VAL A 37 4.09 11.23 11.51
N TRP A 38 4.34 12.04 12.53
CA TRP A 38 3.67 13.31 12.75
C TRP A 38 4.53 14.45 12.21
N LYS A 39 3.91 15.59 11.89
CA LYS A 39 4.62 16.78 11.42
C LYS A 39 5.73 17.23 12.39
N ARG A 40 5.50 17.11 13.70
CA ARG A 40 6.48 17.46 14.74
C ARG A 40 7.74 16.59 14.70
N ASP A 41 7.67 15.40 14.11
CA ASP A 41 8.79 14.46 14.01
C ASP A 41 9.69 14.77 12.80
N ILE A 42 9.24 15.65 11.89
CA ILE A 42 9.95 16.04 10.67
C ILE A 42 10.53 17.45 10.86
N THR A 43 11.75 17.50 11.40
CA THR A 43 12.49 18.77 11.58
C THR A 43 12.86 19.41 10.23
N PRO A 44 13.16 20.72 10.17
CA PRO A 44 13.56 21.38 8.93
C PRO A 44 14.78 20.73 8.24
N ASP A 45 15.72 20.21 9.02
CA ASP A 45 16.88 19.47 8.49
C ASP A 45 16.46 18.15 7.84
N ARG A 46 15.51 17.43 8.46
CA ARG A 46 14.91 16.22 7.88
C ARG A 46 14.16 16.55 6.58
N VAL A 47 13.42 17.65 6.52
CA VAL A 47 12.76 18.10 5.26
C VAL A 47 13.79 18.30 4.14
N ARG A 48 14.91 18.98 4.43
CA ARG A 48 15.98 19.19 3.44
C ARG A 48 16.60 17.87 2.99
N ALA A 49 16.89 16.96 3.91
CA ALA A 49 17.42 15.63 3.60
C ALA A 49 16.43 14.79 2.78
N LEU A 50 15.13 14.84 3.11
CA LEU A 50 14.06 14.17 2.36
C LEU A 50 13.94 14.71 0.92
N ARG A 51 14.03 16.03 0.72
CA ARG A 51 14.02 16.63 -0.63
C ARG A 51 15.24 16.23 -1.45
N GLN A 52 16.41 16.19 -0.82
CA GLN A 52 17.64 15.73 -1.47
C GLN A 52 17.53 14.27 -1.89
N GLN A 53 17.09 13.40 -0.98
CA GLN A 53 16.89 11.98 -1.30
C GLN A 53 15.83 11.80 -2.38
N LEU A 54 14.71 12.53 -2.32
CA LEU A 54 13.67 12.47 -3.35
C LEU A 54 14.24 12.81 -4.73
N ALA A 55 15.03 13.89 -4.84
CA ALA A 55 15.65 14.28 -6.10
C ALA A 55 16.65 13.21 -6.63
N ILE A 56 17.36 12.53 -5.74
CA ILE A 56 18.25 11.41 -6.09
C ILE A 56 17.43 10.21 -6.59
N SER A 57 16.41 9.79 -5.84
CA SER A 57 15.58 8.64 -6.15
C SER A 57 14.75 8.85 -7.43
N GLU A 58 14.20 10.06 -7.66
CA GLU A 58 13.50 10.41 -8.90
C GLU A 58 14.43 10.40 -10.12
N ARG A 59 15.68 10.87 -9.98
CA ARG A 59 16.66 10.76 -11.06
C ARG A 59 17.02 9.31 -11.36
N ALA A 60 17.07 8.48 -10.32
CA ALA A 60 17.40 7.06 -10.41
C ALA A 60 16.25 6.22 -11.02
N LEU A 61 15.01 6.76 -11.02
CA LEU A 61 13.86 6.18 -11.73
C LEU A 61 13.92 6.35 -13.25
N ALA A 62 14.78 7.22 -13.77
CA ALA A 62 14.93 7.36 -15.21
C ALA A 62 15.34 6.02 -15.86
N PRO A 63 14.88 5.73 -17.08
CA PRO A 63 15.32 4.57 -17.86
C PRO A 63 16.84 4.44 -17.91
N ALA A 64 17.33 3.21 -17.87
CA ALA A 64 18.75 2.91 -17.97
C ALA A 64 19.30 3.20 -19.37
N ASP A 65 20.57 3.61 -19.43
CA ASP A 65 21.30 3.70 -20.69
C ASP A 65 21.51 2.27 -21.27
N PRO A 66 21.24 2.02 -22.56
CA PRO A 66 21.56 0.76 -23.22
C PRO A 66 22.97 0.23 -22.94
N GLU A 67 23.98 1.10 -22.82
CA GLU A 67 25.35 0.67 -22.49
C GLU A 67 25.46 0.10 -21.07
N LYS A 68 24.64 0.59 -20.13
CA LYS A 68 24.57 0.03 -18.77
C LYS A 68 23.94 -1.37 -18.78
N ILE A 69 22.88 -1.56 -19.57
CA ILE A 69 22.23 -2.86 -19.77
C ILE A 69 23.23 -3.86 -20.34
N LYS A 70 23.92 -3.51 -21.42
CA LYS A 70 24.97 -4.34 -22.04
C LYS A 70 26.09 -4.67 -21.05
N SER A 71 26.59 -3.69 -20.31
CA SER A 71 27.62 -3.90 -19.30
C SER A 71 27.17 -4.84 -18.18
N TRP A 72 25.91 -4.71 -17.74
CA TRP A 72 25.34 -5.59 -16.72
C TRP A 72 25.25 -7.04 -17.22
N LEU A 73 24.77 -7.25 -18.46
CA LEU A 73 24.66 -8.55 -19.11
C LEU A 73 26.04 -9.20 -19.34
N ALA A 74 27.01 -8.44 -19.82
CA ALA A 74 28.38 -8.91 -20.00
C ALA A 74 29.00 -9.41 -18.68
N ARG A 75 28.66 -8.77 -17.56
CA ARG A 75 29.10 -9.20 -16.22
C ARG A 75 28.31 -10.38 -15.66
N LEU A 76 27.12 -10.67 -16.19
CA LEU A 76 26.33 -11.85 -15.84
C LEU A 76 26.83 -13.11 -16.57
N ALA A 77 27.30 -12.96 -17.80
CA ALA A 77 27.75 -14.07 -18.64
C ALA A 77 28.70 -15.07 -17.94
N PRO A 78 29.75 -14.64 -17.21
CA PRO A 78 30.64 -15.58 -16.52
C PRO A 78 30.03 -16.25 -15.28
N MET A 79 28.82 -15.87 -14.87
CA MET A 79 28.16 -16.37 -13.65
C MET A 79 27.08 -17.43 -13.94
N VAL A 80 26.78 -17.68 -15.22
CA VAL A 80 25.76 -18.65 -15.67
C VAL A 80 26.39 -19.77 -16.49
N THR A 81 25.68 -20.87 -16.65
CA THR A 81 26.16 -22.09 -17.32
C THR A 81 25.98 -22.09 -18.83
N ASN A 82 25.05 -21.29 -19.36
CA ASN A 82 24.71 -21.21 -20.78
C ASN A 82 24.66 -19.76 -21.30
N PRO A 83 25.73 -18.96 -21.14
CA PRO A 83 25.75 -17.62 -21.70
C PRO A 83 25.61 -17.68 -23.23
N PRO A 84 24.84 -16.79 -23.86
CA PRO A 84 24.78 -16.71 -25.31
C PRO A 84 26.11 -16.21 -25.85
N GLU A 85 26.41 -16.58 -27.10
CA GLU A 85 27.50 -15.97 -27.84
C GLU A 85 27.27 -14.44 -27.95
N PRO A 86 28.32 -13.61 -27.84
CA PRO A 86 28.20 -12.17 -27.92
C PRO A 86 27.59 -11.73 -29.27
N ASN A 87 26.30 -11.42 -29.29
CA ASN A 87 25.57 -10.99 -30.47
C ASN A 87 24.79 -9.70 -30.18
N GLY A 88 25.02 -8.66 -31.00
CA GLY A 88 24.34 -7.38 -30.89
C GLY A 88 22.81 -7.48 -31.00
N ALA A 89 22.29 -8.44 -31.76
CA ALA A 89 20.84 -8.63 -31.92
C ALA A 89 20.17 -9.10 -30.61
N ILE A 90 20.80 -10.03 -29.88
CA ILE A 90 20.27 -10.50 -28.59
C ILE A 90 20.29 -9.36 -27.57
N LEU A 91 21.40 -8.60 -27.51
CA LEU A 91 21.52 -7.45 -26.60
C LEU A 91 20.48 -6.35 -26.91
N GLN A 92 20.16 -6.14 -28.19
CA GLN A 92 19.13 -5.19 -28.60
C GLN A 92 17.75 -5.58 -28.07
N ILE A 93 17.38 -6.87 -28.14
CA ILE A 93 16.12 -7.38 -27.59
C ILE A 93 16.04 -7.11 -26.07
N PHE A 94 17.13 -7.31 -25.33
CA PHE A 94 17.15 -6.99 -23.90
C PHE A 94 16.97 -5.49 -23.64
N CYS A 95 17.61 -4.63 -24.45
CA CYS A 95 17.44 -3.17 -24.32
C CYS A 95 16.00 -2.73 -24.60
N GLU A 96 15.33 -3.37 -25.56
CA GLU A 96 13.93 -3.09 -25.90
C GLU A 96 12.97 -3.60 -24.81
N VAL A 97 13.09 -4.85 -24.40
CA VAL A 97 12.19 -5.45 -23.39
C VAL A 97 12.38 -4.80 -22.03
N CYS A 98 13.61 -4.41 -21.68
CA CYS A 98 13.92 -3.82 -20.38
C CYS A 98 14.08 -2.30 -20.43
N SER A 99 13.54 -1.62 -21.44
CA SER A 99 13.66 -0.16 -21.60
C SER A 99 13.09 0.62 -20.42
N ASP A 100 12.02 0.11 -19.82
CA ASP A 100 11.27 0.78 -18.76
C ASP A 100 11.84 0.51 -17.36
N ILE A 101 12.87 -0.35 -17.28
CA ILE A 101 13.54 -0.66 -16.02
C ILE A 101 14.39 0.54 -15.59
N PRO A 102 14.18 1.06 -14.36
CA PRO A 102 14.96 2.16 -13.81
C PRO A 102 16.47 1.91 -13.85
N ASP A 103 17.25 2.96 -14.08
CA ASP A 103 18.72 2.94 -14.03
C ASP A 103 19.24 2.33 -12.72
N ALA A 104 18.57 2.62 -11.61
CA ALA A 104 18.92 2.12 -10.28
C ALA A 104 18.79 0.60 -10.11
N ALA A 105 17.99 -0.08 -10.95
CA ALA A 105 17.80 -1.52 -10.84
C ALA A 105 18.97 -2.32 -11.44
N TRP A 106 19.80 -1.69 -12.27
CA TRP A 106 20.95 -2.32 -12.93
C TRP A 106 22.21 -2.27 -12.06
N THR A 107 22.17 -2.94 -10.90
CA THR A 107 23.26 -2.94 -9.92
C THR A 107 24.00 -4.27 -9.85
N PRO A 108 25.20 -4.32 -9.24
CA PRO A 108 25.83 -5.59 -8.89
C PRO A 108 24.97 -6.45 -7.97
N GLU A 109 24.20 -5.83 -7.06
CA GLU A 109 23.30 -6.52 -6.15
C GLU A 109 22.18 -7.25 -6.90
N SER A 110 21.49 -6.59 -7.83
CA SER A 110 20.44 -7.25 -8.61
C SER A 110 21.00 -8.38 -9.47
N ARG A 111 22.25 -8.27 -9.95
CA ARG A 111 22.93 -9.36 -10.64
C ARG A 111 23.21 -10.55 -9.72
N LEU A 112 23.71 -10.31 -8.52
CA LEU A 112 23.94 -11.37 -7.54
C LEU A 112 22.63 -12.02 -7.10
N ALA A 113 21.56 -11.24 -6.97
CA ALA A 113 20.24 -11.74 -6.65
C ALA A 113 19.70 -12.68 -7.74
N TRP A 114 20.01 -12.43 -9.02
CA TRP A 114 19.69 -13.36 -10.11
C TRP A 114 20.37 -14.72 -9.88
N VAL A 115 21.68 -14.71 -9.68
CA VAL A 115 22.48 -15.94 -9.53
C VAL A 115 22.09 -16.73 -8.28
N ARG A 116 21.59 -16.05 -7.24
CA ARG A 116 21.16 -16.64 -5.97
C ARG A 116 19.69 -17.03 -5.92
N GLN A 117 18.96 -16.96 -7.03
CA GLN A 117 17.54 -17.32 -7.03
C GLN A 117 17.33 -18.75 -6.50
N PRO A 118 16.29 -18.96 -5.67
CA PRO A 118 15.97 -20.28 -5.16
C PRO A 118 15.59 -21.22 -6.32
N ARG A 119 15.74 -22.53 -6.08
CA ARG A 119 15.32 -23.52 -7.07
C ARG A 119 13.81 -23.43 -7.29
N ARG A 120 13.39 -23.38 -8.55
CA ARG A 120 11.99 -23.44 -8.95
C ARG A 120 11.76 -24.78 -9.62
N ASN A 121 10.84 -25.59 -9.08
CA ASN A 121 10.55 -26.94 -9.58
C ASN A 121 11.82 -27.83 -9.71
N GLY A 122 12.74 -27.72 -8.74
CA GLY A 122 14.00 -28.48 -8.74
C GLY A 122 15.13 -27.89 -9.61
N VAL A 123 14.83 -26.91 -10.47
CA VAL A 123 15.78 -26.24 -11.38
C VAL A 123 16.40 -25.01 -10.72
N ALA A 124 17.72 -24.88 -10.82
CA ALA A 124 18.46 -23.71 -10.36
C ALA A 124 18.37 -22.57 -11.41
N VAL A 125 17.27 -21.82 -11.41
CA VAL A 125 16.99 -20.76 -12.40
C VAL A 125 18.14 -19.76 -12.53
N GLY A 126 18.70 -19.31 -11.39
CA GLY A 126 19.81 -18.36 -11.36
C GLY A 126 21.12 -18.85 -11.99
N SER A 127 21.25 -20.15 -12.23
CA SER A 127 22.40 -20.73 -12.93
C SER A 127 22.31 -20.60 -14.45
N PHE A 128 21.14 -20.28 -15.00
CA PHE A 128 20.94 -20.16 -16.44
C PHE A 128 20.87 -18.70 -16.89
N TRP A 129 21.18 -18.47 -18.16
CA TRP A 129 20.98 -17.18 -18.81
C TRP A 129 19.49 -16.82 -18.83
N PRO A 130 19.09 -15.61 -18.41
CA PRO A 130 17.70 -15.19 -18.40
C PRO A 130 17.13 -15.10 -19.81
N SER A 131 15.84 -15.39 -19.97
CA SER A 131 15.07 -14.79 -21.06
C SER A 131 14.84 -13.30 -20.80
N PRO A 132 14.60 -12.47 -21.84
CA PRO A 132 14.30 -11.05 -21.66
C PRO A 132 13.14 -10.77 -20.68
N ALA A 133 12.08 -11.59 -20.74
CA ALA A 133 10.94 -11.45 -19.84
C ALA A 133 11.26 -11.82 -18.39
N GLU A 134 12.08 -12.86 -18.16
CA GLU A 134 12.53 -13.20 -16.81
C GLU A 134 13.44 -12.13 -16.22
N LEU A 135 14.33 -11.56 -17.03
CA LEU A 135 15.17 -10.47 -16.58
C LEU A 135 14.35 -9.23 -16.23
N PHE A 136 13.37 -8.88 -17.07
CA PHE A 136 12.44 -7.79 -16.78
C PHE A 136 11.76 -7.98 -15.43
N ASN A 137 11.10 -9.13 -15.23
CA ASN A 137 10.39 -9.42 -13.99
C ASN A 137 11.31 -9.40 -12.76
N HIS A 138 12.53 -9.94 -12.90
CA HIS A 138 13.52 -9.93 -11.83
C HIS A 138 13.92 -8.50 -11.46
N LEU A 139 14.26 -7.66 -12.45
CA LEU A 139 14.72 -6.30 -12.22
C LEU A 139 13.59 -5.35 -11.81
N ASP A 140 12.36 -5.58 -12.27
CA ASP A 140 11.21 -4.75 -11.91
C ASP A 140 10.92 -4.83 -10.40
N THR A 141 11.25 -5.94 -9.72
CA THR A 141 11.16 -5.98 -8.24
C THR A 141 12.07 -4.96 -7.56
N PHE A 142 13.24 -4.65 -8.13
CA PHE A 142 14.14 -3.61 -7.63
C PHE A 142 13.65 -2.22 -8.03
N GLY A 143 13.13 -2.08 -9.26
CA GLY A 143 12.48 -0.85 -9.71
C GLY A 143 11.28 -0.47 -8.85
N GLN A 144 10.45 -1.43 -8.48
CA GLN A 144 9.26 -1.21 -7.66
C GLN A 144 9.64 -0.73 -6.25
N LYS A 145 10.67 -1.30 -5.62
CA LYS A 145 11.18 -0.81 -4.33
C LYS A 145 11.55 0.68 -4.38
N LEU A 146 12.15 1.12 -5.49
CA LEU A 146 12.50 2.52 -5.69
C LEU A 146 11.25 3.40 -5.94
N ARG A 147 10.27 2.92 -6.70
CA ARG A 147 8.99 3.62 -6.89
C ARG A 147 8.25 3.79 -5.56
N ASP A 148 8.23 2.75 -4.73
CA ASP A 148 7.64 2.78 -3.39
C ASP A 148 8.39 3.76 -2.47
N GLU A 149 9.72 3.77 -2.52
CA GLU A 149 10.54 4.75 -1.80
C GLU A 149 10.19 6.19 -2.20
N VAL A 150 10.09 6.48 -3.49
CA VAL A 150 9.69 7.80 -3.99
C VAL A 150 8.28 8.18 -3.51
N ALA A 151 7.35 7.24 -3.50
CA ALA A 151 6.01 7.47 -2.98
C ALA A 151 6.01 7.79 -1.48
N ILE A 152 6.81 7.06 -0.69
CA ILE A 152 6.99 7.32 0.75
C ILE A 152 7.62 8.69 0.99
N LEU A 153 8.67 9.05 0.24
CA LEU A 153 9.34 10.34 0.34
C LEU A 153 8.37 11.50 0.04
N LYS A 154 7.54 11.37 -1.01
CA LYS A 154 6.49 12.34 -1.33
C LYS A 154 5.45 12.44 -0.22
N ASN A 155 5.04 11.33 0.37
CA ASN A 155 4.11 11.32 1.50
C ASN A 155 4.68 12.03 2.74
N LEU A 156 5.95 11.76 3.07
CA LEU A 156 6.64 12.40 4.20
C LEU A 156 6.77 13.92 4.00
N LEU A 157 7.11 14.36 2.79
CA LEU A 157 7.17 15.79 2.47
C LEU A 157 5.78 16.44 2.52
N ALA A 158 4.74 15.76 2.04
CA ALA A 158 3.37 16.25 2.15
C ALA A 158 2.96 16.46 3.62
N ILE A 159 3.28 15.52 4.52
CA ILE A 159 3.02 15.67 5.97
C ILE A 159 3.75 16.89 6.55
N ALA A 160 4.99 17.12 6.14
CA ALA A 160 5.76 18.27 6.59
C ALA A 160 5.18 19.61 6.09
N GLU A 161 4.65 19.61 4.87
CA GLU A 161 4.12 20.79 4.17
C GLU A 161 2.65 21.07 4.46
N THR A 162 1.91 20.12 5.07
CA THR A 162 0.52 20.33 5.49
C THR A 162 0.42 21.61 6.32
N PRO A 163 -0.40 22.60 5.91
CA PRO A 163 -0.63 23.81 6.69
C PRO A 163 -1.05 23.45 8.12
N PRO A 164 -0.68 24.24 9.14
CA PRO A 164 -1.28 24.06 10.46
C PRO A 164 -2.80 24.12 10.27
N GLU A 165 -3.49 23.10 10.79
CA GLU A 165 -4.95 23.11 10.83
C GLU A 165 -5.35 24.43 11.50
N PRO A 166 -6.26 25.22 10.91
CA PRO A 166 -6.68 26.46 11.53
C PRO A 166 -7.08 26.13 12.95
N GLU A 167 -6.51 26.86 13.94
CA GLU A 167 -6.88 26.63 15.33
C GLU A 167 -8.41 26.59 15.38
N PRO A 168 -9.01 25.55 15.99
CA PRO A 168 -10.46 25.46 16.05
C PRO A 168 -10.91 26.79 16.62
N THR A 169 -11.58 27.59 15.79
CA THR A 169 -12.12 28.87 16.22
C THR A 169 -12.90 28.53 17.46
N LYS A 170 -12.45 29.00 18.64
CA LYS A 170 -13.12 28.67 19.89
C LYS A 170 -14.57 29.05 19.68
N LEU A 171 -15.44 28.06 19.50
CA LEU A 171 -16.84 28.33 19.27
C LEU A 171 -17.30 29.17 20.45
N ASP A 172 -17.90 30.33 20.16
CA ASP A 172 -18.43 31.14 21.24
C ASP A 172 -19.45 30.31 22.04
N ALA A 173 -19.65 30.66 23.30
CA ALA A 173 -20.55 29.90 24.17
C ALA A 173 -22.00 29.84 23.62
N ALA A 174 -22.42 30.84 22.84
CA ALA A 174 -23.73 30.89 22.22
C ALA A 174 -23.85 29.93 21.02
N GLU A 175 -22.80 29.75 20.23
CA GLU A 175 -22.73 28.80 19.12
C GLU A 175 -22.67 27.36 19.63
N ILE A 176 -21.95 27.12 20.74
CA ILE A 176 -22.00 25.84 21.46
C ILE A 176 -23.43 25.56 21.95
N ALA A 177 -24.11 26.55 22.53
CA ALA A 177 -25.48 26.40 23.01
C ALA A 177 -26.47 26.13 21.87
N ARG A 178 -26.32 26.82 20.73
CA ARG A 178 -27.13 26.58 19.51
C ARG A 178 -26.95 25.16 19.00
N ARG A 179 -25.70 24.69 18.87
CA ARG A 179 -25.42 23.32 18.40
C ARG A 179 -25.97 22.27 19.36
N LYS A 180 -25.86 22.50 20.67
CA LYS A 180 -26.47 21.62 21.68
C LYS A 180 -28.00 21.59 21.56
N ALA A 181 -28.65 22.73 21.32
CA ALA A 181 -30.10 22.79 21.12
C ALA A 181 -30.55 22.05 19.85
N VAL A 182 -29.80 22.21 18.75
CA VAL A 182 -30.05 21.47 17.50
C VAL A 182 -29.90 19.96 17.71
N LEU A 183 -28.85 19.52 18.40
CA LEU A 183 -28.63 18.10 18.71
C LEU A 183 -29.68 17.55 19.67
N ALA A 184 -30.14 18.33 20.65
CA ALA A 184 -31.21 17.93 21.55
C ALA A 184 -32.52 17.72 20.79
N LYS A 185 -32.87 18.65 19.89
CA LYS A 185 -34.06 18.54 19.04
C LYS A 185 -33.98 17.32 18.10
N LEU A 186 -32.82 17.09 17.49
CA LEU A 186 -32.61 15.92 16.62
C LEU A 186 -32.76 14.61 17.40
N ARG A 187 -32.30 14.59 18.66
CA ARG A 187 -32.42 13.43 19.55
C ARG A 187 -33.88 13.18 19.94
N GLU A 188 -34.66 14.22 20.20
CA GLU A 188 -36.09 14.10 20.48
C GLU A 188 -36.86 13.58 19.25
N GLU A 189 -36.55 14.09 18.06
CA GLU A 189 -37.16 13.60 16.81
C GLU A 189 -36.85 12.12 16.56
N LEU A 190 -35.60 11.69 16.77
CA LEU A 190 -35.22 10.28 16.66
C LEU A 190 -35.94 9.40 17.68
N GLN A 191 -36.03 9.84 18.93
CA GLN A 191 -36.76 9.10 19.97
C GLN A 191 -38.27 9.00 19.68
N ALA A 192 -38.87 10.03 19.09
CA ALA A 192 -40.26 10.00 18.67
C ALA A 192 -40.51 9.02 17.51
N VAL A 193 -39.58 8.95 16.55
CA VAL A 193 -39.63 7.98 15.44
C VAL A 193 -39.48 6.56 15.95
N ASP A 194 -38.53 6.31 16.85
CA ASP A 194 -38.30 5.00 17.46
C ASP A 194 -39.54 4.54 18.25
N ALA A 195 -40.12 5.43 19.07
CA ALA A 195 -41.32 5.13 19.84
C ALA A 195 -42.54 4.82 18.94
N GLU A 196 -42.67 5.49 17.80
CA GLU A 196 -43.74 5.24 16.84
C GLU A 196 -43.53 3.92 16.08
N GLN A 197 -42.28 3.57 15.74
CA GLN A 197 -41.94 2.26 15.18
C GLN A 197 -42.21 1.13 16.17
N ASP A 198 -41.90 1.31 17.45
CA ASP A 198 -42.17 0.33 18.49
C ASP A 198 -43.68 0.09 18.67
N ARG A 199 -44.48 1.15 18.65
CA ARG A 199 -45.96 1.05 18.71
C ARG A 199 -46.53 0.28 17.52
N LYS A 200 -46.10 0.61 16.30
CA LYS A 200 -46.52 -0.11 15.08
C LYS A 200 -46.11 -1.58 15.13
N SER A 201 -44.90 -1.86 15.60
CA SER A 201 -44.37 -3.22 15.75
C SER A 201 -45.11 -4.02 16.84
N ALA A 202 -45.55 -3.37 17.92
CA ALA A 202 -46.36 -3.98 18.97
C ALA A 202 -47.80 -4.28 18.49
N ALA A 203 -48.41 -3.35 17.75
CA ALA A 203 -49.72 -3.55 17.15
C ALA A 203 -49.73 -4.71 16.14
N LEU A 204 -48.69 -4.79 15.30
CA LEU A 204 -48.54 -5.89 14.33
C LEU A 204 -48.33 -7.24 15.05
N ARG A 205 -47.53 -7.27 16.13
CA ARG A 205 -47.34 -8.47 16.95
C ARG A 205 -48.61 -8.90 17.70
N GLY A 206 -49.45 -7.95 18.12
CA GLY A 206 -50.77 -8.22 18.71
C GLY A 206 -51.73 -8.84 17.71
N SER A 207 -51.80 -8.26 16.50
CA SER A 207 -52.64 -8.75 15.40
C SER A 207 -52.24 -10.16 14.93
N VAL A 208 -50.93 -10.45 14.80
CA VAL A 208 -50.42 -11.79 14.45
C VAL A 208 -50.69 -12.82 15.57
N ARG A 209 -50.74 -12.40 16.84
CA ARG A 209 -51.07 -13.27 17.98
C ARG A 209 -52.57 -13.59 18.03
N GLU A 210 -53.43 -12.63 17.69
CA GLU A 210 -54.88 -12.85 17.57
C GLU A 210 -55.23 -13.76 16.38
N GLU A 211 -54.54 -13.59 15.25
CA GLU A 211 -54.70 -14.45 14.07
C GLU A 211 -54.27 -15.91 14.35
N LYS A 212 -53.16 -16.13 15.06
CA LYS A 212 -52.73 -17.47 15.49
C LYS A 212 -53.65 -18.14 16.53
N ILE A 213 -54.35 -17.38 17.35
CA ILE A 213 -55.33 -17.91 18.32
C ILE A 213 -56.61 -18.33 17.59
N ALA A 214 -57.03 -17.59 16.56
CA ALA A 214 -58.16 -17.96 15.71
C ALA A 214 -57.89 -19.21 14.85
N GLU A 215 -56.64 -19.43 14.43
CA GLU A 215 -56.29 -20.54 13.53
C GLU A 215 -56.07 -21.89 14.23
N ASN A 216 -56.01 -21.96 15.58
CA ASN A 216 -55.86 -23.24 16.28
C ASN A 216 -56.66 -23.36 17.61
N PRO A 217 -58.00 -23.39 17.58
CA PRO A 217 -58.83 -23.52 18.77
C PRO A 217 -58.97 -24.97 19.30
N ARG A 218 -58.37 -25.98 18.65
CA ARG A 218 -58.49 -27.39 19.05
C ARG A 218 -57.18 -27.94 19.58
N LYS A 219 -56.88 -27.68 20.85
CA LYS A 219 -56.16 -28.61 21.75
C LYS A 219 -56.05 -28.02 23.16
N THR A 220 -57.15 -28.02 23.90
CA THR A 220 -57.12 -28.17 25.37
C THR A 220 -58.50 -28.61 25.85
N ASN A 221 -58.75 -29.92 25.83
CA ASN A 221 -59.78 -30.57 26.63
C ASN A 221 -59.24 -31.93 27.05
N PHE A 222 -58.83 -32.06 28.32
CA PHE A 222 -58.72 -33.29 29.13
C PHE A 222 -58.19 -32.84 30.51
N SER A 223 -58.75 -33.15 31.68
CA SER A 223 -59.93 -33.91 32.10
C SER A 223 -60.29 -33.43 33.51
N ALA A 224 -61.56 -33.47 33.84
CA ALA A 224 -62.06 -33.41 35.21
C ALA A 224 -61.74 -34.71 35.97
N GLY A 225 -61.65 -34.62 37.30
CA GLY A 225 -61.65 -35.74 38.25
C GLY A 225 -61.29 -35.24 39.66
N THR A 226 -62.27 -34.86 40.49
CA THR A 226 -62.91 -35.69 41.54
C THR A 226 -62.42 -35.29 42.94
N GLU A 227 -63.21 -34.43 43.58
CA GLU A 227 -63.80 -34.57 44.92
C GLU A 227 -62.98 -35.00 46.19
N VAL A 228 -62.98 -34.05 47.16
CA VAL A 228 -63.16 -34.10 48.64
C VAL A 228 -62.04 -34.62 49.58
N PRO A 229 -62.08 -34.31 50.91
CA PRO A 229 -60.93 -33.77 51.67
C PRO A 229 -60.53 -34.70 52.85
N ASP A 230 -59.52 -34.34 53.65
CA ASP A 230 -59.59 -34.53 55.12
C ASP A 230 -58.37 -33.94 55.87
N MET A 231 -58.71 -33.04 56.79
CA MET A 231 -58.38 -33.00 58.22
C MET A 231 -57.25 -33.86 58.85
N VAL A 232 -56.49 -33.16 59.71
CA VAL A 232 -55.75 -33.54 60.95
C VAL A 232 -54.36 -34.22 60.81
N GLY A 233 -53.39 -33.65 61.54
CA GLY A 233 -52.22 -34.38 62.07
C GLY A 233 -50.95 -33.55 62.14
#